data_AF-A0A3N7YR06-F1
#
_entry.id   AF-A0A3N7YR06-F1
#
_cell.length_a   1.000
_cell.length_b   1.000
_cell.length_c   1.000
_cell.angle_alpha   90.00
_cell.angle_beta   90.00
_cell.angle_gamma   90.00
#
_symmetry.space_group_name_H-M   'P 1'
#
loop_
_entity.id
_entity.type
_entity.pdbx_description
1 polymer ?
#
loop_
_entity_poly.entity_id
_entity_poly.type
_entity_poly.pdbx_seq_one_letter_code
_entity_poly.pdbx_strand_id
1 'polypeptide(L)'
;PTENFQLGMELHAKYTLFAEGCRGHLGRQLISKFKLDANADPQAYGIGIKELWEIDPAKHKPGLVIHTAGWPLKSDTYGGSFLYHMDNNQVVVGFVVGLGYTNPYLSPFEEFQRYKTHPSIRAFLEG
;
A
#
# COMPACT_ATOMS: atom_id res chain seq x y z
N PRO A 1 24.47 21.17 -17.91
CA PRO A 1 24.83 19.75 -17.95
C PRO A 1 26.27 19.53 -17.47
N THR A 2 26.52 18.48 -16.69
CA THR A 2 27.87 18.05 -16.28
C THR A 2 28.59 17.32 -17.43
N GLU A 3 29.88 17.04 -17.27
CA GLU A 3 30.64 16.17 -18.20
C GLU A 3 30.04 14.76 -18.35
N ASN A 4 29.36 14.26 -17.31
CA ASN A 4 28.67 12.97 -17.32
C ASN A 4 27.22 13.01 -17.85
N PHE A 5 26.76 14.14 -18.39
CA PHE A 5 25.39 14.24 -18.89
C PHE A 5 25.20 13.37 -20.12
N GLN A 6 24.13 12.57 -20.12
CA GLN A 6 23.66 11.81 -21.27
C GLN A 6 22.20 12.16 -21.55
N LEU A 7 21.87 12.35 -22.82
CA LEU A 7 20.48 12.57 -23.24
C LEU A 7 19.66 11.28 -23.05
N GLY A 8 18.36 11.45 -22.78
CA GLY A 8 17.42 10.35 -22.75
C GLY A 8 17.21 9.72 -24.14
N MET A 9 16.60 8.54 -24.16
CA MET A 9 16.27 7.82 -25.39
C MET A 9 14.86 8.14 -25.88
N GLU A 10 14.67 8.16 -27.20
CA GLU A 10 13.36 8.18 -27.83
C GLU A 10 12.94 6.78 -28.26
N LEU A 11 11.75 6.35 -27.83
CA LEU A 11 11.16 5.07 -28.21
C LEU A 11 9.91 5.33 -29.05
N HIS A 12 9.96 4.98 -30.33
CA HIS A 12 8.86 5.17 -31.27
C HIS A 12 8.10 3.86 -31.45
N ALA A 13 6.79 3.89 -31.31
CA ALA A 13 5.92 2.73 -31.47
C ALA A 13 4.62 3.13 -32.16
N LYS A 14 3.94 2.16 -32.80
CA LYS A 14 2.60 2.39 -33.36
C LYS A 14 1.56 2.67 -32.25
N TYR A 15 1.73 2.02 -31.10
CA TYR A 15 0.92 2.21 -29.91
C TYR A 15 1.81 2.10 -28.68
N THR A 16 1.57 2.96 -27.69
CA THR A 16 2.25 2.93 -26.39
C THR A 16 1.21 2.68 -25.31
N LEU A 17 1.33 1.57 -24.59
CA LEU A 17 0.48 1.24 -23.45
C LEU A 17 1.09 1.78 -22.16
N PHE A 18 0.32 2.58 -21.41
CA PHE A 18 0.75 3.14 -20.13
C PHE A 18 0.25 2.25 -18.98
N ALA A 19 1.17 1.66 -18.23
CA ALA A 19 0.90 0.68 -17.17
C ALA A 19 1.67 0.98 -15.87
N GLU A 20 1.77 2.27 -15.49
CA GLU A 20 2.54 2.72 -14.32
C GLU A 20 1.91 2.32 -12.96
N GLY A 21 0.65 1.85 -12.96
CA GLY A 21 -0.07 1.51 -11.74
C GLY A 21 -0.65 2.71 -10.99
N CYS A 22 -0.72 2.62 -9.67
CA CYS A 22 -1.37 3.61 -8.82
C CYS A 22 -0.70 4.98 -8.95
N ARG A 23 -1.48 6.00 -9.36
CA ARG A 23 -1.04 7.41 -9.47
C ARG A 23 0.17 7.62 -10.41
N GLY A 24 0.20 6.91 -11.54
CA GLY A 24 1.24 7.04 -12.58
C GLY A 24 1.57 8.48 -12.96
N HIS A 25 2.86 8.78 -13.15
CA HIS A 25 3.32 10.13 -13.41
C HIS A 25 2.96 10.59 -14.82
N LEU A 26 3.19 9.74 -15.83
CA LEU A 26 2.83 10.03 -17.22
C LEU A 26 1.32 9.91 -17.42
N GLY A 27 0.66 8.94 -16.78
CA GLY A 27 -0.78 8.76 -16.80
C GLY A 27 -1.53 10.03 -16.37
N ARG A 28 -1.08 10.71 -15.32
CA ARG A 28 -1.66 12.02 -14.91
C ARG A 28 -1.56 13.09 -16.00
N GLN A 29 -0.45 13.13 -16.73
CA GLN A 29 -0.29 14.07 -17.84
C GLN A 29 -1.22 13.73 -19.00
N LEU A 30 -1.40 12.44 -19.30
CA LEU A 30 -2.33 11.98 -20.33
C LEU A 30 -3.79 12.31 -19.98
N ILE A 31 -4.20 12.06 -18.73
CA ILE A 31 -5.54 12.39 -18.24
C ILE A 31 -5.82 13.88 -18.46
N SER A 32 -4.90 14.76 -18.04
CA SER A 32 -5.05 16.21 -18.23
C SER A 32 -5.09 16.60 -19.72
N LYS A 33 -4.17 16.07 -20.53
CA LYS A 33 -4.05 16.39 -21.97
C LYS A 33 -5.29 16.00 -22.76
N PHE A 34 -5.86 14.82 -22.47
CA PHE A 34 -6.97 14.25 -23.23
C PHE A 34 -8.31 14.34 -22.50
N LYS A 35 -8.35 14.96 -21.31
CA LYS A 35 -9.54 15.11 -20.45
C LYS A 35 -10.24 13.76 -20.18
N LEU A 36 -9.44 12.73 -19.88
CA LEU A 36 -9.93 11.36 -19.74
C LEU A 36 -10.84 11.16 -18.53
N ASP A 37 -10.87 12.13 -17.61
CA ASP A 37 -11.64 12.14 -16.36
C ASP A 37 -12.83 13.12 -16.39
N ALA A 38 -13.16 13.71 -17.54
CA ALA A 38 -14.18 14.77 -17.64
C ALA A 38 -15.58 14.38 -17.11
N ASN A 39 -15.90 13.09 -17.10
CA ASN A 39 -17.17 12.55 -16.61
C ASN A 39 -16.95 11.49 -15.51
N ALA A 40 -15.90 11.64 -14.71
CA ALA A 40 -15.55 10.73 -13.63
C ALA A 40 -15.36 11.48 -12.31
N ASP A 41 -15.61 10.80 -11.18
CA ASP A 41 -15.25 11.32 -9.88
C ASP A 41 -13.72 11.34 -9.69
N PRO A 42 -13.18 12.26 -8.86
CA PRO A 42 -11.76 12.28 -8.53
C PRO A 42 -11.32 10.96 -7.89
N GLN A 43 -10.13 10.49 -8.27
CA GLN A 43 -9.57 9.27 -7.69
C GLN A 43 -9.27 9.45 -6.19
N ALA A 44 -9.73 8.50 -5.38
CA ALA A 44 -9.37 8.37 -3.97
C ALA A 44 -8.25 7.34 -3.78
N TYR A 45 -7.37 7.58 -2.82
CA TYR A 45 -6.19 6.74 -2.60
C TYR A 45 -6.04 6.34 -1.14
N GLY A 46 -5.37 5.21 -0.91
CA GLY A 46 -4.82 4.84 0.38
C GLY A 46 -3.33 4.53 0.24
N ILE A 47 -2.60 4.64 1.35
CA ILE A 47 -1.23 4.15 1.45
C ILE A 47 -1.26 2.80 2.17
N GLY A 48 -0.60 1.81 1.57
CA GLY A 48 -0.41 0.48 2.14
C GLY A 48 1.03 0.29 2.56
N ILE A 49 1.24 -0.18 3.78
CA ILE A 49 2.56 -0.56 4.31
C ILE A 49 2.53 -2.05 4.58
N LYS A 50 3.59 -2.75 4.19
CA LYS A 50 3.68 -4.21 4.24
C LYS A 50 5.06 -4.62 4.75
N GLU A 51 5.07 -5.63 5.60
CA GLU A 51 6.27 -6.36 6.01
C GLU A 51 6.07 -7.87 5.73
N LEU A 52 7.17 -8.58 5.54
CA LEU A 52 7.21 -10.04 5.47
C LEU A 52 7.94 -10.54 6.71
N TRP A 53 7.33 -11.48 7.43
CA TRP A 53 7.88 -12.05 8.66
C TRP A 53 7.94 -13.55 8.53
N GLU A 54 9.02 -14.15 9.03
CA GLU A 54 9.03 -15.57 9.37
C GLU A 54 8.55 -15.70 10.82
N ILE A 55 7.64 -16.64 11.08
CA ILE A 55 7.06 -16.84 12.41
C ILE A 55 7.32 -18.27 12.88
N ASP A 56 7.16 -18.49 14.19
CA ASP A 56 7.17 -19.84 14.76
C ASP A 56 6.23 -20.76 13.95
N PRO A 57 6.73 -21.89 13.39
CA PRO A 57 5.91 -22.84 12.66
C PRO A 57 4.67 -23.31 13.43
N ALA A 58 4.73 -23.38 14.76
CA ALA A 58 3.59 -23.77 15.60
C ALA A 58 2.44 -22.75 15.58
N LYS A 59 2.74 -21.49 15.24
CA LYS A 59 1.75 -20.39 15.10
C LYS A 59 1.26 -20.25 13.66
N HIS A 60 1.91 -20.90 12.71
CA HIS A 60 1.57 -20.82 11.30
C HIS A 60 0.36 -21.69 10.95
N LYS A 61 -0.54 -21.14 10.12
CA LYS A 61 -1.75 -21.81 9.65
C LYS A 61 -1.88 -21.59 8.14
N PRO A 62 -1.39 -22.52 7.30
CA PRO A 62 -1.38 -22.34 5.84
C PRO A 62 -2.75 -21.98 5.29
N GLY A 63 -2.80 -20.96 4.42
CA GLY A 63 -4.04 -20.48 3.81
C GLY A 63 -4.91 -19.60 4.70
N LEU A 64 -4.53 -19.35 5.96
CA LEU A 64 -5.24 -18.40 6.81
C LEU A 64 -5.06 -16.97 6.31
N VAL A 65 -6.18 -16.28 6.15
CA VAL A 65 -6.29 -14.88 5.73
C VAL A 65 -7.04 -14.11 6.81
N ILE A 66 -6.45 -13.06 7.34
CA ILE A 66 -7.04 -12.19 8.36
C ILE A 66 -7.15 -10.77 7.80
N HIS A 67 -8.30 -10.15 8.00
CA HIS A 67 -8.51 -8.71 7.80
C HIS A 67 -9.11 -8.13 9.08
N THR A 68 -8.68 -6.93 9.47
CA THR A 68 -9.26 -6.22 10.60
C THR A 68 -9.54 -4.76 10.27
N ALA A 69 -10.52 -4.19 10.95
CA ALA A 69 -10.81 -2.76 10.95
C ALA A 69 -10.98 -2.28 12.41
N GLY A 70 -10.94 -0.96 12.62
CA GLY A 70 -11.00 -0.36 13.95
C GLY A 70 -9.60 -0.04 14.49
N TRP A 71 -9.32 -0.43 15.74
CA TRP A 71 -8.07 -0.07 16.42
C TRP A 71 -6.83 -0.42 15.57
N PRO A 72 -5.82 0.47 15.48
CA PRO A 72 -5.66 1.72 16.25
C PRO A 72 -6.31 2.96 15.64
N LEU A 73 -7.00 2.82 14.50
CA LEU A 73 -7.67 3.94 13.85
C LEU A 73 -8.94 4.35 14.61
N LYS A 74 -9.21 5.66 14.59
CA LYS A 74 -10.50 6.21 14.99
C LYS A 74 -11.55 5.92 13.91
N SER A 75 -12.83 5.97 14.28
CA SER A 75 -13.95 5.67 13.39
C SER A 75 -14.11 6.63 12.20
N ASP A 76 -13.47 7.80 12.25
CA ASP A 76 -13.43 8.81 11.19
C ASP A 76 -12.26 8.65 10.22
N THR A 77 -11.35 7.69 10.46
CA THR A 77 -10.23 7.39 9.57
C THR A 77 -10.45 6.06 8.86
N TYR A 78 -10.55 6.11 7.53
CA TYR A 78 -10.63 4.89 6.71
C TYR A 78 -9.30 4.14 6.73
N GLY A 79 -9.36 2.84 7.02
CA GLY A 79 -8.21 1.96 6.96
C GLY A 79 -8.48 0.61 7.60
N GLY A 80 -7.45 -0.22 7.64
CA GLY A 80 -7.52 -1.57 8.17
C GLY A 80 -6.24 -2.34 7.93
N SER A 81 -6.24 -3.59 8.36
CA SER A 81 -5.08 -4.47 8.27
C SER A 81 -5.32 -5.68 7.39
N PHE A 82 -4.21 -6.31 7.01
CA PHE A 82 -4.20 -7.66 6.48
C PHE A 82 -3.06 -8.48 7.09
N LEU A 83 -3.30 -9.77 7.32
CA LEU A 83 -2.28 -10.75 7.69
C LEU A 83 -2.57 -12.05 6.95
N TYR A 84 -1.63 -12.48 6.11
CA TYR A 84 -1.77 -13.68 5.27
C TYR A 84 -0.67 -14.68 5.59
N HIS A 85 -1.04 -15.92 5.86
CA HIS A 85 -0.10 -17.02 6.01
C HIS A 85 0.30 -17.56 4.64
N MET A 86 1.56 -17.35 4.27
CA MET A 86 2.20 -17.80 3.04
C MET A 86 2.99 -19.09 3.28
N ASP A 87 3.61 -19.65 2.25
CA ASP A 87 4.50 -20.80 2.39
C ASP A 87 5.72 -20.49 3.29
N ASN A 88 6.44 -21.55 3.70
CA ASN A 88 7.69 -21.45 4.46
C ASN A 88 7.58 -20.76 5.82
N ASN A 89 6.47 -20.96 6.54
CA ASN A 89 6.21 -20.33 7.84
C ASN A 89 6.23 -18.79 7.79
N GLN A 90 5.98 -18.20 6.62
CA GLN A 90 5.96 -16.76 6.45
C GLN A 90 4.55 -16.19 6.63
N VAL A 91 4.48 -14.98 7.18
CA VAL A 91 3.30 -14.15 7.15
C VAL A 91 3.59 -12.83 6.45
N VAL A 92 2.67 -12.44 5.57
CA VAL A 92 2.61 -11.10 5.01
C VAL A 92 1.66 -10.29 5.89
N VAL A 93 2.20 -9.31 6.61
CA VAL A 93 1.41 -8.41 7.47
C VAL A 93 1.45 -7.01 6.90
N GLY A 94 0.33 -6.30 6.93
CA GLY A 94 0.30 -4.92 6.50
C GLY A 94 -0.92 -4.15 6.95
N PHE A 95 -0.89 -2.86 6.65
CA PHE A 95 -1.86 -1.89 7.10
C PHE A 95 -2.10 -0.86 6.00
N VAL A 96 -3.36 -0.48 5.84
CA VAL A 96 -3.81 0.50 4.85
C VAL A 96 -4.45 1.67 5.57
N VAL A 97 -4.08 2.89 5.17
CA VAL A 97 -4.73 4.12 5.63
C VAL A 97 -5.15 4.94 4.41
N GLY A 98 -6.43 5.34 4.36
CA GLY A 98 -6.94 6.22 3.31
C GLY A 98 -6.32 7.61 3.39
N LEU A 99 -5.82 8.15 2.27
CA LEU A 99 -5.13 9.45 2.21
C LEU A 99 -6.05 10.67 2.35
N GLY A 100 -7.33 10.45 2.67
CA GLY A 100 -8.30 11.50 3.02
C GLY A 100 -8.41 11.76 4.53
N TYR A 101 -7.51 11.22 5.37
CA TYR A 101 -7.51 11.50 6.81
C TYR A 101 -7.27 12.98 7.10
N THR A 102 -7.89 13.49 8.16
CA THR A 102 -7.89 14.93 8.48
C THR A 102 -6.83 15.32 9.52
N ASN A 103 -6.36 14.37 10.34
CA ASN A 103 -5.36 14.64 11.38
C ASN A 103 -3.95 14.74 10.76
N PRO A 104 -3.28 15.91 10.75
CA PRO A 104 -1.97 16.07 10.14
C PRO A 104 -0.84 15.36 10.90
N TYR A 105 -1.07 14.96 12.15
CA TYR A 105 -0.11 14.21 12.96
C TYR A 105 -0.22 12.69 12.81
N LEU A 106 -1.23 12.20 12.07
CA LEU A 106 -1.38 10.76 11.85
C LEU A 106 -0.20 10.28 10.99
N SER A 107 0.52 9.29 11.52
CA SER A 107 1.57 8.59 10.78
C SER A 107 1.08 7.19 10.42
N PRO A 108 0.78 6.90 9.13
CA PRO A 108 0.36 5.56 8.71
C PRO A 108 1.36 4.47 9.09
N PHE A 109 2.65 4.81 9.11
CA PHE A 109 3.72 3.91 9.54
C PHE A 109 3.64 3.59 11.03
N GLU A 110 3.49 4.61 11.89
CA GLU A 110 3.38 4.39 13.34
C GLU A 110 2.08 3.66 13.71
N GLU A 111 0.97 3.95 13.01
CA GLU A 111 -0.28 3.21 13.21
C GLU A 111 -0.13 1.73 12.82
N PHE A 112 0.65 1.43 11.78
CA PHE A 112 1.00 0.05 11.44
C PHE A 112 1.87 -0.62 12.52
N GLN A 113 2.92 0.05 13.01
CA GLN A 113 3.74 -0.49 14.10
C GLN A 113 2.90 -0.73 15.36
N ARG A 114 2.00 0.21 15.68
CA ARG A 114 1.06 0.12 16.81
C ARG A 114 0.06 -1.03 16.63
N TYR A 115 -0.52 -1.20 15.44
CA TYR A 115 -1.43 -2.29 15.11
C TYR A 115 -0.85 -3.66 15.47
N LYS A 116 0.42 -3.90 15.15
CA LYS A 116 1.12 -5.18 15.45
C LYS A 116 1.18 -5.49 16.95
N THR A 117 1.01 -4.50 17.82
CA THR A 117 0.97 -4.69 19.28
C THR A 117 -0.38 -5.15 19.81
N HIS A 118 -1.46 -5.13 19.00
CA HIS A 118 -2.77 -5.64 19.41
C HIS A 118 -2.67 -7.11 19.83
N PRO A 119 -3.23 -7.55 20.98
CA PRO A 119 -3.03 -8.91 21.48
C PRO A 119 -3.34 -10.03 20.47
N SER A 120 -4.42 -9.86 19.69
CA SER A 120 -4.83 -10.83 18.66
C SER A 120 -3.87 -10.93 17.47
N ILE A 121 -3.01 -9.93 17.26
CA ILE A 121 -2.04 -9.87 16.15
C ILE A 121 -0.65 -10.21 16.65
N ARG A 122 -0.26 -9.59 17.77
CA ARG A 122 1.01 -9.82 18.45
C ARG A 122 1.26 -11.31 18.71
N ALA A 123 0.22 -12.07 19.04
CA ALA A 123 0.32 -13.51 19.26
C ALA A 123 0.96 -14.27 18.09
N PHE A 124 0.76 -13.83 16.84
CA PHE A 124 1.37 -14.43 15.64
C PHE A 124 2.84 -14.01 15.44
N LEU A 125 3.22 -12.83 15.90
CA LEU A 125 4.51 -12.18 15.59
C LEU A 125 5.56 -12.28 16.70
N GLU A 126 5.18 -12.79 17.88
CA GLU A 126 6.13 -13.06 18.97
C GLU A 126 6.99 -14.30 18.69
N GLY A 127 8.28 -14.21 18.98
CA GLY A 127 9.29 -15.23 18.70
C GLY A 127 10.54 -14.57 18.13
#